data_AF-A0A2V7Y7V5-F1
#
_entry.id   AF-A0A2V7Y7V5-F1
#
_cell.length_a   1.000
_cell.length_b   1.000
_cell.length_c   1.000
_cell.angle_alpha   90.00
_cell.angle_beta   90.00
_cell.angle_gamma   90.00
#
_symmetry.space_group_name_H-M   'P 1'
#
loop_
_entity.id
_entity.type
_entity.pdbx_description
1 polymer ?
#
loop_
_entity_poly.entity_id
_entity_poly.type
_entity_poly.pdbx_seq_one_letter_code
_entity_poly.pdbx_strand_id
1 'polypeptide(L)'
;MKPSRKDVAPVAARELESLRAELKRGGGAPSRWNADPDDVQRSVARLVLALVEFLRKLMERQAIRRMEAGTLTPEQVEAIGVALMRLEETLRELAARFGLTPEELNVDLGPLGRLM
;
A
#
# COMPACT_ATOMS: atom_id res chain seq x y z
N MET A 1 6.73 53.35 -36.09
CA MET A 1 7.96 52.57 -35.76
C MET A 1 7.57 51.47 -34.79
N LYS A 2 7.63 50.19 -35.19
CA LYS A 2 7.29 49.04 -34.33
C LYS A 2 8.57 48.48 -33.69
N PRO A 3 8.65 48.28 -32.36
CA PRO A 3 9.83 47.69 -31.75
C PRO A 3 9.92 46.18 -32.02
N SER A 4 11.17 45.75 -32.18
CA SER A 4 11.62 44.47 -32.72
C SER A 4 11.46 43.31 -31.72
N ARG A 5 11.01 42.16 -32.22
CA ARG A 5 10.58 40.97 -31.45
C ARG A 5 11.72 39.98 -31.14
N LYS A 6 12.97 40.43 -30.99
CA LYS A 6 14.15 39.53 -30.98
C LYS A 6 14.79 39.23 -29.63
N ASP A 7 14.37 39.86 -28.53
CA ASP A 7 15.08 39.72 -27.24
C ASP A 7 14.37 38.85 -26.19
N VAL A 8 13.21 38.24 -26.52
CA VAL A 8 12.40 37.47 -25.55
C VAL A 8 12.71 35.96 -25.56
N ALA A 9 13.38 35.45 -26.60
CA ALA A 9 13.62 34.02 -26.78
C ALA A 9 14.57 33.35 -25.74
N PRO A 10 15.67 33.97 -25.26
CA PRO A 10 16.62 33.26 -24.39
C PRO A 10 16.16 33.18 -22.93
N VAL A 11 15.25 34.05 -22.49
CA VAL A 11 14.70 34.07 -21.13
C VAL A 11 13.67 32.95 -20.97
N ALA A 12 12.79 32.77 -21.96
CA ALA A 12 11.79 31.70 -21.97
C ALA A 12 12.41 30.29 -21.91
N ALA A 13 13.54 30.06 -22.59
CA ALA A 13 14.23 28.77 -22.55
C ALA A 13 14.81 28.45 -21.17
N ARG A 14 15.39 29.46 -20.50
CA ARG A 14 15.96 29.32 -19.15
C ARG A 14 14.88 29.16 -18.08
N GLU A 15 13.76 29.87 -18.22
CA GLU A 15 12.59 29.73 -17.34
C GLU A 15 11.95 28.35 -17.49
N LEU A 16 11.85 27.82 -18.72
CA LEU A 16 11.35 26.46 -18.96
C LEU A 16 12.29 25.39 -18.38
N GLU A 17 13.61 25.61 -18.43
CA GLU A 17 14.59 24.73 -17.79
C GLU A 17 14.55 24.81 -16.26
N SER A 18 14.38 26.00 -15.69
CA SER A 18 14.25 26.17 -14.24
C SER A 18 12.94 25.57 -13.71
N LEU A 19 11.84 25.74 -14.44
CA LEU A 19 10.55 25.09 -14.16
C LEU A 19 10.65 23.56 -14.24
N ARG A 20 11.36 23.01 -15.26
CA ARG A 20 11.62 21.56 -15.37
C ARG A 20 12.51 21.05 -14.23
N ALA A 21 13.50 21.83 -13.81
CA ALA A 21 14.38 21.50 -12.69
C ALA A 21 13.68 21.60 -11.34
N GLU A 22 12.69 22.48 -11.19
CA GLU A 22 11.82 22.56 -10.01
C GLU A 22 10.82 21.41 -9.98
N LEU A 23 10.21 21.04 -11.11
CA LEU A 23 9.32 19.87 -11.22
C LEU A 23 10.06 18.55 -10.95
N LYS A 24 11.33 18.42 -11.32
CA LYS A 24 12.16 17.26 -10.95
C LYS A 24 12.56 17.24 -9.47
N ARG A 25 12.62 18.40 -8.80
CA ARG A 25 12.98 18.53 -7.38
C ARG A 25 11.77 18.40 -6.46
N GLY A 26 10.58 18.79 -6.92
CA GLY A 26 9.31 18.71 -6.20
C GLY A 26 8.33 17.78 -6.92
N GLY A 27 8.46 16.48 -6.72
CA GLY A 27 7.50 15.52 -7.24
C GLY A 27 8.10 14.14 -7.42
N GLY A 28 8.00 13.31 -6.38
CA GLY A 28 7.83 11.88 -6.62
C GLY A 28 6.75 11.76 -7.69
N ALA A 29 7.08 11.09 -8.79
CA ALA A 29 6.25 11.02 -9.98
C ALA A 29 4.78 10.84 -9.54
N PRO A 30 3.82 11.58 -10.13
CA PRO A 30 2.41 11.23 -9.93
C PRO A 30 2.37 9.73 -10.22
N SER A 31 1.88 8.95 -9.27
CA SER A 31 1.70 7.52 -9.43
C SER A 31 0.93 7.35 -10.73
N ARG A 32 1.66 7.15 -11.83
CA ARG A 32 1.07 6.98 -13.14
C ARG A 32 0.38 5.67 -12.93
N TRP A 33 -0.93 5.74 -12.79
CA TRP A 33 -1.80 4.58 -12.86
C TRP A 33 -1.29 3.75 -14.03
N ASN A 34 -0.54 2.69 -13.73
CA ASN A 34 0.07 1.88 -14.76
C ASN A 34 -1.07 1.02 -15.26
N ALA A 35 -1.64 1.40 -16.40
CA ALA A 35 -2.80 0.74 -16.99
C ALA A 35 -2.43 -0.57 -17.69
N ASP A 36 -1.25 -1.13 -17.39
CA ASP A 36 -0.90 -2.48 -17.79
C ASP A 36 -1.83 -3.46 -17.04
N PRO A 37 -2.63 -4.27 -17.74
CA PRO A 37 -3.57 -5.20 -17.11
C PRO A 37 -2.93 -6.09 -16.04
N ASP A 38 -1.69 -6.54 -16.24
CA ASP A 38 -0.99 -7.42 -15.31
C ASP A 38 -0.60 -6.66 -14.03
N ASP A 39 -0.21 -5.39 -14.15
CA ASP A 39 0.09 -4.53 -13.00
C ASP A 39 -1.17 -4.13 -12.23
N VAL A 40 -2.30 -3.95 -12.91
CA VAL A 40 -3.59 -3.70 -12.25
C VAL A 40 -4.02 -4.92 -11.44
N GLN A 41 -3.92 -6.13 -12.02
CA GLN A 41 -4.24 -7.37 -11.31
C GLN A 41 -3.37 -7.56 -10.07
N ARG A 42 -2.04 -7.38 -10.19
CA ARG A 42 -1.11 -7.46 -9.05
C ARG A 42 -1.42 -6.39 -7.99
N SER A 43 -1.74 -5.16 -8.41
CA SER A 43 -2.04 -4.06 -7.48
C SER A 43 -3.34 -4.28 -6.71
N VAL A 44 -4.38 -4.79 -7.37
CA VAL A 44 -5.65 -5.15 -6.72
C VAL A 44 -5.46 -6.34 -5.79
N ALA A 45 -4.73 -7.37 -6.23
CA ALA A 45 -4.40 -8.51 -5.38
C ALA A 45 -3.66 -8.06 -4.12
N ARG A 46 -2.66 -7.19 -4.24
CA ARG A 46 -1.95 -6.60 -3.10
C ARG A 46 -2.90 -5.90 -2.14
N LEU A 47 -3.79 -5.04 -2.64
CA LEU A 47 -4.74 -4.31 -1.81
C LEU A 47 -5.68 -5.25 -1.03
N VAL A 48 -6.25 -6.23 -1.72
CA VAL A 48 -7.18 -7.20 -1.11
C VAL A 48 -6.44 -8.05 -0.08
N LEU A 49 -5.28 -8.61 -0.42
CA LEU A 49 -4.51 -9.45 0.50
C LEU A 49 -4.03 -8.66 1.72
N ALA A 50 -3.63 -7.40 1.54
CA ALA A 50 -3.24 -6.51 2.63
C ALA A 50 -4.42 -6.19 3.56
N LEU A 51 -5.62 -5.98 3.01
CA LEU A 51 -6.84 -5.79 3.81
C LEU A 51 -7.20 -7.05 4.60
N VAL A 52 -7.13 -8.23 3.98
CA VAL A 52 -7.42 -9.50 4.67
C VAL A 52 -6.39 -9.77 5.75
N GLU A 53 -5.10 -9.51 5.50
CA GLU A 53 -4.02 -9.61 6.49
C GLU A 53 -4.24 -8.65 7.66
N PHE A 54 -4.67 -7.42 7.40
CA PHE A 54 -5.05 -6.46 8.43
C PHE A 54 -6.20 -6.99 9.29
N LEU A 55 -7.25 -7.52 8.68
CA LEU A 55 -8.38 -8.11 9.40
C LEU A 55 -7.95 -9.33 10.22
N ARG A 56 -7.05 -10.19 9.70
CA ARG A 56 -6.47 -11.33 10.42
C ARG A 56 -5.78 -10.86 11.70
N LYS A 57 -4.90 -9.86 11.63
CA LYS A 57 -4.20 -9.29 12.78
C LYS A 57 -5.17 -8.66 13.79
N LEU A 58 -6.20 -7.97 13.31
CA LEU A 58 -7.23 -7.41 14.18
C LEU A 58 -7.99 -8.51 14.93
N MET A 59 -8.41 -9.56 14.21
CA MET A 59 -9.11 -10.70 14.80
C MET A 59 -8.24 -11.43 15.81
N GLU A 60 -6.95 -11.63 15.52
CA GLU A 60 -5.96 -12.20 16.44
C GLU A 60 -5.90 -11.40 17.74
N ARG A 61 -5.76 -10.07 17.64
CA ARG A 61 -5.76 -9.19 18.81
C ARG A 61 -7.06 -9.26 19.61
N GLN A 62 -8.21 -9.37 18.94
CA GLN A 62 -9.49 -9.55 19.64
C GLN A 62 -9.59 -10.94 20.30
N ALA A 63 -9.07 -11.98 19.66
CA ALA A 63 -9.04 -13.33 20.23
C ALA A 63 -8.23 -13.36 21.53
N ILE A 64 -7.03 -12.74 21.53
CA ILE A 64 -6.19 -12.60 22.72
C ILE A 64 -6.96 -11.85 23.83
N ARG A 65 -7.54 -10.69 23.52
CA ARG A 65 -8.32 -9.92 24.51
C ARG A 65 -9.48 -10.71 25.09
N ARG A 66 -10.17 -11.50 24.27
CA ARG A 66 -11.32 -12.31 24.71
C ARG A 66 -10.90 -13.51 25.55
N MET A 67 -9.75 -14.12 25.22
CA MET A 67 -9.10 -15.15 26.02
C MET A 67 -8.70 -14.61 27.39
N GLU A 68 -8.00 -13.48 27.44
CA GLU A 68 -7.61 -12.80 28.69
C GLU A 68 -8.82 -12.41 29.55
N ALA A 69 -9.92 -12.00 28.92
CA ALA A 69 -11.17 -11.67 29.59
C ALA A 69 -11.99 -12.91 30.04
N GLY A 70 -11.53 -14.14 29.76
CA GLY A 70 -12.24 -15.37 30.11
C GLY A 70 -13.57 -15.57 29.37
N THR A 71 -13.74 -14.90 28.22
CA THR A 71 -14.99 -14.92 27.43
C THR A 71 -15.01 -16.01 26.35
N LEU A 72 -13.98 -16.87 26.34
CA LEU A 72 -13.83 -18.01 25.43
C LEU A 72 -13.49 -19.25 26.24
N THR A 73 -14.09 -20.37 25.87
CA THR A 73 -13.70 -21.70 26.36
C THR A 73 -12.35 -22.14 25.77
N PRO A 74 -11.62 -23.07 26.42
CA PRO A 74 -10.37 -23.61 25.88
C PRO A 74 -10.50 -24.13 24.44
N GLU A 75 -11.59 -24.83 24.15
CA GLU A 75 -11.86 -25.40 22.82
C GLU A 75 -12.09 -24.29 21.78
N GLN A 76 -12.74 -23.18 22.16
CA GLN A 76 -12.91 -22.02 21.28
C GLN A 76 -11.59 -21.30 21.01
N VAL A 77 -10.72 -21.19 22.01
CA VAL A 77 -9.38 -20.59 21.84
C VAL A 77 -8.57 -21.39 20.83
N GLU A 78 -8.54 -22.72 20.98
CA GLU A 78 -7.85 -23.61 20.05
C GLU A 78 -8.43 -23.51 18.63
N ALA A 79 -9.76 -23.58 18.49
CA ALA A 79 -10.42 -23.48 17.19
C ALA A 79 -10.10 -22.15 16.47
N ILE A 80 -10.08 -21.03 17.20
CA ILE A 80 -9.72 -19.72 16.64
C ILE A 80 -8.24 -19.70 16.23
N GLY A 81 -7.34 -20.22 17.07
CA GLY A 81 -5.92 -20.30 16.76
C GLY A 81 -5.67 -21.08 15.46
N VAL A 82 -6.25 -22.27 15.34
CA VAL A 82 -6.16 -23.11 14.13
C VAL A 82 -6.71 -22.38 12.90
N ALA A 83 -7.85 -21.68 13.03
CA ALA A 83 -8.43 -20.93 11.93
C ALA A 83 -7.52 -19.78 11.46
N LEU A 84 -6.92 -19.03 12.39
CA LEU A 84 -6.01 -17.92 12.07
C LEU A 84 -4.71 -18.42 11.42
N MET A 85 -4.15 -19.54 11.87
CA MET A 85 -2.97 -20.16 11.26
C MET A 85 -3.23 -20.60 9.82
N ARG A 86 -4.37 -21.26 9.56
CA ARG A 86 -4.78 -21.67 8.20
C ARG A 86 -5.00 -20.48 7.28
N LEU A 87 -5.57 -19.39 7.81
CA LEU A 87 -5.76 -18.15 7.05
C LEU A 87 -4.41 -17.52 6.68
N GLU A 88 -3.45 -17.49 7.61
CA GLU A 88 -2.10 -16.99 7.34
C GLU A 88 -1.40 -17.81 6.25
N GLU A 89 -1.47 -19.14 6.32
CA GLU A 89 -0.91 -20.03 5.29
C GLU A 89 -1.54 -19.78 3.91
N THR A 90 -2.87 -19.66 3.87
CA THR A 90 -3.61 -19.36 2.63
C THR A 90 -3.21 -18.00 2.05
N LEU A 91 -3.03 -16.97 2.90
CA LEU A 91 -2.58 -15.65 2.46
C LEU A 91 -1.16 -15.69 1.89
N ARG A 92 -0.24 -16.43 2.51
CA ARG A 92 1.13 -16.62 2.02
C ARG A 92 1.14 -17.30 0.66
N GLU A 93 0.36 -18.36 0.49
CA GLU A 93 0.24 -19.06 -0.80
C GLU A 93 -0.33 -18.17 -1.90
N LEU A 94 -1.39 -17.41 -1.61
CA LEU A 94 -2.00 -16.50 -2.57
C LEU A 94 -1.06 -15.35 -2.93
N ALA A 95 -0.39 -14.75 -1.95
CA ALA A 95 0.60 -13.70 -2.18
C ALA A 95 1.73 -14.17 -3.10
N ALA A 96 2.25 -15.39 -2.88
CA ALA A 96 3.28 -15.99 -3.72
C ALA A 96 2.82 -16.14 -5.19
N ARG A 97 1.55 -16.50 -5.44
CA ARG A 97 0.99 -16.59 -6.81
C ARG A 97 0.96 -15.25 -7.55
N PHE A 98 0.88 -14.14 -6.82
CA PHE A 98 0.91 -12.78 -7.38
C PHE A 98 2.31 -12.13 -7.32
N GLY A 99 3.35 -12.87 -6.94
CA GLY A 99 4.70 -12.33 -6.79
C GLY A 99 4.78 -11.20 -5.75
N LEU A 100 4.04 -11.35 -4.65
CA LEU A 100 4.01 -10.42 -3.52
C LEU A 100 4.81 -11.00 -2.35
N THR A 101 5.59 -10.16 -1.70
CA THR A 101 6.24 -10.53 -0.43
C THR A 101 5.30 -10.32 0.75
N PRO A 102 5.51 -11.02 1.89
CA PRO A 102 4.70 -10.80 3.09
C PRO A 102 4.71 -9.35 3.58
N GLU A 103 5.85 -8.65 3.39
CA GLU A 103 6.01 -7.26 3.80
C GLU A 103 5.15 -6.30 2.98
N GLU A 104 4.84 -6.64 1.73
CA GLU A 104 3.93 -5.87 0.86
C GLU A 104 2.46 -5.94 1.31
N LEU A 105 2.12 -6.88 2.20
CA LEU A 105 0.77 -6.98 2.78
C LEU A 105 0.60 -6.12 4.04
N ASN A 106 1.68 -5.52 4.55
CA ASN A 106 1.60 -4.62 5.70
C ASN A 106 0.98 -3.29 5.28
N VAL A 107 -0.25 -3.04 5.74
CA VAL A 107 -0.93 -1.75 5.55
C VAL A 107 -0.46 -0.76 6.60
N ASP A 108 0.15 0.34 6.17
CA ASP A 108 0.32 1.53 7.00
C ASP A 108 -0.90 2.44 6.82
N LEU A 109 -1.75 2.53 7.84
CA LEU A 109 -2.94 3.40 7.81
C LEU A 109 -2.63 4.85 8.21
N GLY A 110 -1.34 5.22 8.35
CA GLY A 110 -0.93 6.56 8.69
C GLY A 110 -1.52 7.02 10.04
N PRO A 111 -2.28 8.12 10.12
CA PRO A 111 -2.82 8.66 11.37
C PRO A 111 -3.87 7.77 12.06
N LEU A 112 -4.38 6.74 11.37
CA LEU A 112 -5.25 5.71 11.97
C LEU A 112 -4.46 4.63 12.73
N GLY A 113 -3.13 4.73 12.74
CA GLY A 113 -2.22 3.87 13.49
C GLY A 113 -1.57 2.77 12.64
N ARG A 114 -0.32 2.43 12.95
CA ARG A 114 0.32 1.19 12.52
C ARG A 114 -0.17 0.07 13.44
N LEU A 115 -0.82 -0.95 12.89
CA LEU A 115 -0.93 -2.23 13.59
C LEU A 115 0.43 -2.93 13.47
N MET A 116 1.33 -2.60 14.40
CA MET A 116 2.45 -3.48 14.74
C MET A 116 1.94 -4.60 15.64
#